data_AF-A0A2M6WG98-F1
#
_entry.id   AF-A0A2M6WG98-F1
#
_cell.length_a   1.000
_cell.length_b   1.000
_cell.length_c   1.000
_cell.angle_alpha   90.00
_cell.angle_beta   90.00
_cell.angle_gamma   90.00
#
_symmetry.space_group_name_H-M   'P 1'
#
loop_
_entity.id
_entity.type
_entity.pdbx_description
1 polymer ?
#
loop_
_entity_poly.entity_id
_entity_poly.type
_entity_poly.pdbx_seq_one_letter_code
_entity_poly.pdbx_strand_id
1 'polypeptide(L)' 'MEHYICTGGCKGVSEEAGVCRAADCPRHGEPMEKCDCEDGEHHGALYNGVNGNHGENHNHDHNA' A
#
# COMPACT_ATOMS: atom_id res chain seq x y z
N MET A 1 -7.35 -8.64 3.94
CA MET A 1 -7.49 -8.40 2.48
C MET A 1 -6.26 -9.01 1.82
N GLU A 2 -6.44 -9.84 0.79
CA GLU A 2 -5.29 -10.45 0.10
C GLU A 2 -4.85 -9.52 -1.02
N HIS A 3 -3.60 -9.07 -1.01
CA HIS A 3 -3.01 -8.34 -2.12
C HIS A 3 -1.58 -8.80 -2.37
N TYR A 4 -1.07 -8.49 -3.56
CA TYR A 4 0.19 -8.94 -4.09
C TYR A 4 1.05 -7.73 -4.39
N ILE A 5 2.33 -7.81 -4.02
CA ILE A 5 3.30 -6.74 -4.16
C ILE A 5 4.45 -7.12 -5.08
N CYS A 6 4.90 -6.14 -5.84
CA CYS A 6 6.10 -6.20 -6.66
C CYS A 6 7.34 -5.95 -5.77
N THR A 7 8.10 -7.00 -5.45
CA THR A 7 9.39 -6.86 -4.76
C THR A 7 10.54 -6.45 -5.70
N GLY A 8 10.25 -6.19 -6.97
CA GLY A 8 11.20 -5.67 -7.96
C GLY A 8 11.58 -4.19 -7.80
N GLY A 9 11.16 -3.52 -6.72
CA GLY A 9 11.44 -2.11 -6.45
C GLY A 9 10.46 -1.13 -7.11
N CYS A 10 9.54 -1.63 -7.95
CA CYS A 10 8.54 -0.82 -8.64
C CYS A 10 7.38 -0.37 -7.74
N LYS A 11 7.25 -0.97 -6.55
CA LYS A 11 6.16 -0.72 -5.58
C LYS A 11 4.75 -0.94 -6.16
N GLY A 12 4.63 -1.72 -7.24
CA GLY A 12 3.34 -2.12 -7.77
C GLY A 12 2.59 -3.01 -6.77
N VAL A 13 1.29 -2.75 -6.61
CA VAL A 13 0.37 -3.52 -5.76
C VAL A 13 -0.80 -3.98 -6.62
N SER A 14 -1.30 -5.19 -6.39
CA SER A 14 -2.46 -5.75 -7.07
C SER A 14 -3.32 -6.54 -6.10
N GLU A 15 -4.64 -6.48 -6.23
CA GLU A 15 -5.58 -7.26 -5.38
C GLU A 15 -5.75 -8.70 -5.89
N GLU A 16 -5.28 -8.99 -7.11
CA GLU A 16 -5.37 -10.29 -7.76
C GLU A 16 -3.99 -10.95 -7.87
N ALA A 17 -3.97 -12.28 -7.76
CA ALA A 17 -2.76 -13.06 -8.02
C ALA A 17 -2.38 -12.89 -9.50
N GLY A 18 -1.28 -12.19 -9.75
CA GLY A 18 -0.88 -11.82 -11.10
C GLY A 18 0.61 -11.53 -11.22
N VAL A 19 0.98 -10.98 -12.37
CA VAL A 19 2.36 -10.58 -12.68
C VAL A 19 2.51 -9.07 -12.57
N CYS A 20 3.73 -8.61 -12.32
CA CYS A 20 4.03 -7.18 -12.32
C CYS A 20 3.82 -6.61 -13.73
N ARG A 21 2.93 -5.61 -13.87
CA ARG A 21 2.62 -4.92 -15.15
C ARG A 21 3.40 -3.61 -15.34
N ALA A 22 4.36 -3.30 -14.47
CA ALA A 22 5.14 -2.08 -14.58
C ALA A 22 6.22 -2.25 -15.67
N ALA A 23 6.10 -1.49 -16.76
CA ALA A 23 6.98 -1.60 -17.93
C ALA A 23 8.47 -1.35 -17.58
N ASP A 24 8.73 -0.43 -16.65
CA ASP A 24 10.08 -0.09 -16.18
C ASP A 24 10.55 -0.92 -14.97
N CYS A 25 9.83 -1.99 -14.61
CA CYS A 25 10.23 -2.86 -13.51
C CYS A 25 11.23 -3.92 -13.97
N PRO A 26 12.33 -4.15 -13.25
CA PRO A 26 13.24 -5.28 -13.52
C PRO A 26 12.54 -6.65 -13.45
N ARG A 27 11.42 -6.72 -12.72
CA ARG A 27 10.57 -7.91 -12.59
C ARG A 27 9.27 -7.79 -13.38
N HIS A 28 9.26 -6.99 -14.46
CA HIS A 28 8.11 -6.92 -15.37
C HIS A 28 7.77 -8.30 -15.93
N GLY A 29 6.50 -8.72 -15.82
CA GLY A 29 6.04 -10.04 -16.25
C GLY A 29 6.30 -11.18 -15.27
N GLU A 30 7.00 -10.92 -14.16
CA GLU A 30 7.22 -11.91 -13.10
C GLU A 30 6.05 -11.95 -12.10
N PRO A 31 5.78 -13.11 -11.46
CA PRO A 31 4.71 -13.23 -10.47
C PRO A 31 4.94 -12.31 -9.28
N MET A 32 3.86 -11.63 -8.86
CA MET A 32 3.84 -10.77 -7.68
C MET A 32 3.75 -11.63 -6.42
N GLU A 33 4.37 -11.17 -5.34
CA GLU A 33 4.41 -11.91 -4.08
C GLU A 33 3.25 -11.48 -3.19
N LYS A 34 2.56 -12.44 -2.58
CA LYS A 34 1.46 -12.15 -1.65
C LYS A 34 2.00 -11.33 -0.47
N CYS A 35 1.34 -10.23 -0.15
CA CYS A 35 1.61 -9.52 1.09
C CYS A 35 0.91 -10.24 2.24
N ASP A 36 1.68 -10.53 3.28
CA ASP A 36 1.21 -11.05 4.56
C ASP A 36 0.80 -9.94 5.54
N CYS A 37 0.42 -8.77 5.04
CA CYS A 37 -0.01 -7.66 5.87
C CYS A 37 -1.47 -7.85 6.29
N GLU A 38 -1.69 -8.01 7.59
CA GLU A 38 -3.00 -8.34 8.18
C GLU A 38 -4.02 -7.20 8.05
N ASP A 39 -3.55 -5.95 8.02
CA ASP A 39 -4.40 -4.76 8.09
C ASP A 39 -4.72 -4.14 6.71
N GLY A 40 -4.12 -4.66 5.63
CA GLY A 40 -4.20 -4.03 4.30
C GLY A 40 -3.43 -2.70 4.20
N GLU A 41 -2.92 -2.16 5.31
CA GLU A 41 -2.18 -0.92 5.36
C GLU A 41 -0.67 -1.14 5.15
N HIS A 42 -0.18 -0.77 3.97
CA HIS A 42 1.23 -0.48 3.79
C HIS A 42 1.49 0.94 4.26
N HIS A 43 2.00 1.11 5.49
CA HIS A 43 2.49 2.38 6.04
C HIS A 43 3.44 3.10 5.04
N GLY A 44 2.86 3.93 4.15
CA GLY A 44 3.60 4.73 3.16
C GLY A 44 3.40 4.36 1.68
N ALA A 45 2.54 3.40 1.34
CA ALA A 45 2.06 3.22 -0.04
C ALA A 45 0.56 3.52 -0.07
N LEU A 46 0.25 4.79 -0.34
CA LEU A 46 -1.10 5.33 -0.45
C LEU A 46 -1.95 4.48 -1.40
N TYR A 47 -2.74 3.55 -0.87
CA TYR A 47 -3.96 3.15 -1.54
C TYR A 47 -4.90 4.35 -1.43
N ASN A 48 -5.19 4.96 -2.56
CA ASN A 48 -6.02 6.15 -2.64
C ASN A 48 -7.49 5.72 -2.52
N GLY A 49 -7.91 5.29 -1.33
CA GLY A 49 -9.21 4.65 -1.18
C GLY A 49 -9.84 4.56 0.21
N VAL A 50 -9.37 5.28 1.24
CA VAL A 50 -10.23 6.06 2.15
C VAL A 50 -9.37 7.04 2.94
N ASN A 51 -9.91 8.24 3.07
CA ASN A 51 -9.41 9.35 3.84
C ASN A 51 -9.21 8.96 5.32
N GLY A 52 -8.16 9.50 5.93
CA GLY A 52 -7.66 9.05 7.22
C GLY A 52 -8.63 9.23 8.38
N ASN A 53 -8.46 8.37 9.38
CA ASN A 53 -8.44 8.82 10.77
C ASN A 53 -7.11 8.41 11.37
N HIS A 54 -6.05 9.01 10.83
CA HIS A 54 -4.81 9.19 11.56
C HIS A 54 -5.15 10.03 12.79
N GLY A 55 -4.89 9.48 13.98
CA GLY A 55 -5.30 10.06 15.26
C GLY A 55 -4.95 11.54 15.39
N GLU A 56 -5.98 12.37 15.38
CA GLU A 56 -5.92 13.77 15.73
C GLU A 56 -6.28 13.91 17.22
N ASN A 57 -5.28 13.64 18.08
CA ASN A 57 -5.26 14.22 19.42
C ASN A 57 -5.04 15.74 19.29
N HIS A 58 -6.11 16.49 19.07
CA HIS A 58 -6.09 17.95 19.28
C HIS A 58 -6.49 18.24 20.72
N ASN A 59 -5.52 18.12 21.62
CA ASN A 59 -5.56 18.89 22.85
C ASN A 59 -5.30 20.36 22.48
N HIS A 60 -6.37 21.13 22.28
CA HIS A 60 -6.28 22.58 22.15
C HIS A 60 -7.03 23.24 23.31
N ASP A 61 -6.33 23.32 24.45
CA ASP A 61 -6.45 24.42 25.39
C ASP A 61 -6.20 25.74 24.62
N HIS A 62 -7.25 26.51 24.39
CA HIS A 62 -7.13 27.95 24.14
C HIS A 62 -8.09 28.69 25.07
N ASN A 63 -7.52 29.02 26.22
CA ASN A 63 -7.92 30.08 27.13
C ASN A 63 -8.26 31.38 26.36
N ALA A 64 -9.49 31.87 26.51
CA ALA A 64 -9.89 33.25 26.29
C ALA A 64 -11.15 33.58 27.10
#